data_AF-A0A2X3EGD4-F1
#
_entry.id   AF-A0A2X3EGD4-F1
#
_cell.length_a   1.000
_cell.length_b   1.000
_cell.length_c   1.000
_cell.angle_alpha   90.00
_cell.angle_beta   90.00
_cell.angle_gamma   90.00
#
_symmetry.space_group_name_H-M   'P 1'
#
loop_
_entity.id
_entity.type
_entity.pdbx_description
1 polymer ?
#
loop_
_entity_poly.entity_id
_entity_poly.type
_entity_poly.pdbx_seq_one_letter_code
_entity_poly.pdbx_strand_id
1 'polypeptide(L)'
;MLTPMSPGTSEGLAARCQLLADLGVAMLEQPLPADDDSALENFVHPLPICADESCHTRESLPRLRGRYEMINIKLDKTGGLTEALALAGEAERQGFERMLGCMLCTSRGIAAALPLAPLARFADLDGPTWLAVDVEPALRFSTGVLHL
;
A
#
# COMPACT_ATOMS: atom_id res chain seq x y z
N MET A 1 -0.24 11.28 1.05
CA MET A 1 0.56 10.04 1.17
C MET A 1 1.85 10.28 0.42
N LEU A 2 2.94 9.67 0.85
CA LEU A 2 4.22 9.75 0.14
C LEU A 2 4.75 8.33 -0.11
N THR A 3 5.00 8.03 -1.37
CA THR A 3 5.69 6.81 -1.81
C THR A 3 7.03 7.23 -2.40
N PRO A 4 8.17 6.86 -1.77
CA PRO A 4 9.49 7.13 -2.32
C PRO A 4 9.67 6.41 -3.66
N MET A 5 10.29 7.07 -4.64
CA MET A 5 10.62 6.46 -5.94
C MET A 5 11.64 5.32 -5.83
N SER A 6 12.41 5.28 -4.74
CA SER A 6 13.35 4.22 -4.40
C SER A 6 13.46 4.12 -2.89
N PRO A 7 13.72 2.91 -2.33
CA PRO A 7 13.99 2.78 -0.91
C PRO A 7 15.14 3.67 -0.45
N GLY A 8 14.96 4.30 0.71
CA GLY A 8 15.97 5.13 1.34
C GLY A 8 16.94 4.32 2.21
N THR A 9 17.76 5.04 2.97
CA THR A 9 18.66 4.48 3.98
C THR A 9 18.07 4.64 5.38
N SER A 10 18.53 3.84 6.34
CA SER A 10 18.14 3.97 7.75
C SER A 10 18.65 5.28 8.39
N GLU A 11 19.77 5.81 7.91
CA GLU A 11 20.36 7.05 8.42
C GLU A 11 19.40 8.23 8.27
N GLY A 12 19.10 8.91 9.38
CA GLY A 12 18.19 10.06 9.40
C GLY A 12 16.72 9.73 9.11
N LEU A 13 16.32 8.45 9.08
CA LEU A 13 14.94 8.05 8.80
C LEU A 13 13.94 8.67 9.78
N ALA A 14 14.20 8.61 11.09
CA ALA A 14 13.33 9.18 12.11
C ALA A 14 13.09 10.70 11.92
N ALA A 15 14.15 11.45 11.58
CA ALA A 15 14.05 12.88 11.33
C ALA A 15 13.23 13.19 10.06
N ARG A 16 13.39 12.37 9.00
CA ARG A 16 12.56 12.47 7.79
C ARG A 16 11.10 12.15 8.08
N CYS A 17 10.82 11.09 8.84
CA CYS A 17 9.46 10.77 9.28
C CYS A 17 8.85 11.93 10.09
N GLN A 18 9.61 12.53 11.00
CA GLN A 18 9.13 13.67 11.78
C GLN A 18 8.78 14.86 10.88
N LEU A 19 9.64 15.20 9.91
CA LEU A 19 9.36 16.26 8.94
C LEU A 19 8.08 15.98 8.15
N LEU A 20 7.86 14.75 7.71
CA LEU A 20 6.63 14.38 6.99
C LEU A 20 5.39 14.50 7.88
N ALA A 21 5.49 14.13 9.15
CA ALA A 21 4.42 14.32 10.13
C ALA A 21 4.13 15.82 10.35
N ASP A 22 5.15 16.65 10.49
CA ASP A 22 5.02 18.11 10.66
C ASP A 22 4.36 18.77 9.44
N LEU A 23 4.56 18.21 8.25
CA LEU A 23 3.91 18.62 6.99
C LEU A 23 2.49 18.07 6.82
N GLY A 24 1.98 17.27 7.76
CA GLY A 24 0.65 16.68 7.70
C GLY A 24 0.52 15.53 6.69
N VAL A 25 1.62 14.85 6.36
CA VAL A 25 1.59 13.67 5.48
C VAL A 25 0.85 12.54 6.18
N ALA A 26 -0.20 12.02 5.54
CA ALA A 26 -1.09 11.03 6.15
C ALA A 26 -0.45 9.65 6.38
N MET A 27 0.54 9.27 5.57
CA MET A 27 1.23 7.96 5.60
C MET A 27 2.48 8.02 4.72
N LEU A 28 3.54 7.30 5.12
CA LEU A 28 4.76 7.03 4.36
C LEU A 28 4.83 5.56 3.94
N GLU A 29 4.94 5.30 2.64
CA GLU A 29 4.99 3.94 2.09
C GLU A 29 6.44 3.47 1.90
N GLN A 30 6.73 2.23 2.28
CA GLN A 30 7.98 1.50 2.09
C GLN A 30 9.26 2.38 2.06
N PRO A 31 9.66 2.99 3.19
CA PRO A 31 10.81 3.88 3.20
C PRO A 31 12.17 3.17 3.10
N LEU A 32 12.21 1.84 3.30
CA LEU A 32 13.43 1.02 3.33
C LEU A 32 13.30 -0.24 2.46
N PRO A 33 14.42 -0.83 2.01
CA PRO A 33 14.40 -2.10 1.27
C PRO A 33 13.72 -3.20 2.06
N ALA A 34 12.95 -4.06 1.38
CA ALA A 34 12.14 -5.08 2.05
C ALA A 34 12.96 -6.16 2.79
N ASP A 35 14.24 -6.29 2.46
CA ASP A 35 15.23 -7.16 3.10
C ASP A 35 16.09 -6.43 4.14
N ASP A 36 15.96 -5.10 4.27
CA ASP A 36 16.71 -4.27 5.22
C ASP A 36 15.84 -3.15 5.85
N ASP A 37 14.68 -3.53 6.38
CA ASP A 37 13.71 -2.62 7.01
C ASP A 37 13.68 -2.70 8.55
N SER A 38 14.66 -3.37 9.16
CA SER A 38 14.74 -3.55 10.61
C SER A 38 14.85 -2.24 11.40
N ALA A 39 15.40 -1.18 10.78
CA ALA A 39 15.56 0.11 11.42
C ALA A 39 14.23 0.81 11.79
N LEU A 40 13.11 0.35 11.23
CA LEU A 40 11.77 0.82 11.60
C LEU A 40 11.43 0.51 13.07
N GLU A 41 11.99 -0.55 13.66
CA GLU A 41 11.74 -0.88 15.07
C GLU A 41 12.44 0.09 16.05
N ASN A 42 13.38 0.90 15.57
CA ASN A 42 14.30 1.66 16.43
C ASN A 42 13.78 3.05 16.84
N PHE A 43 12.58 3.45 16.42
CA PHE A 43 11.99 4.72 16.78
C PHE A 43 10.46 4.67 16.78
N VAL A 44 9.82 5.60 17.49
CA VAL A 44 8.36 5.75 17.46
C VAL A 44 7.97 6.44 16.16
N HIS A 45 7.09 5.83 15.38
CA HIS A 45 6.63 6.40 14.12
C HIS A 45 5.74 7.63 14.37
N PRO A 46 6.12 8.83 13.89
CA PRO A 46 5.31 10.04 14.06
C PRO A 46 4.13 10.12 13.04
N LEU A 47 4.11 9.24 12.05
CA LEU A 47 3.03 9.02 11.08
C LEU A 47 2.99 7.52 10.71
N PRO A 48 1.85 6.98 10.23
CA PRO A 48 1.77 5.58 9.82
C PRO A 48 2.77 5.23 8.72
N ILE A 49 3.43 4.08 8.85
CA ILE A 49 4.31 3.51 7.82
C ILE A 49 3.61 2.31 7.18
N CYS A 50 3.54 2.31 5.83
CA CYS A 50 2.87 1.27 5.05
C CYS A 50 3.86 0.34 4.38
N ALA A 51 3.67 -0.98 4.53
CA ALA A 51 4.45 -1.99 3.83
C ALA A 51 3.88 -2.24 2.43
N ASP A 52 4.68 -2.03 1.38
CA ASP A 52 4.39 -2.46 0.01
C ASP A 52 5.22 -3.69 -0.34
N GLU A 53 6.48 -3.53 -0.74
CA GLU A 53 7.41 -4.62 -1.06
C GLU A 53 7.63 -5.58 0.12
N SER A 54 7.47 -5.10 1.36
CA SER A 54 7.54 -5.97 2.54
C SER A 54 6.28 -6.84 2.76
N CYS A 55 5.16 -6.56 2.08
CA CYS A 55 3.90 -7.30 2.26
C CYS A 55 3.43 -7.98 0.97
N HIS A 56 3.42 -9.32 0.95
CA HIS A 56 2.96 -10.10 -0.20
C HIS A 56 1.67 -10.87 0.10
N THR A 57 1.68 -11.69 1.16
CA THR A 57 0.57 -12.57 1.56
C THR A 57 0.42 -12.52 3.08
N ARG A 58 -0.53 -13.28 3.65
CA ARG A 58 -0.65 -13.40 5.11
C ARG A 58 0.63 -13.87 5.81
N GLU A 59 1.47 -14.64 5.12
CA GLU A 59 2.75 -15.12 5.63
C GLU A 59 3.74 -13.98 5.90
N SER A 60 3.54 -12.82 5.27
CA SER A 60 4.34 -11.62 5.54
C SER A 60 4.00 -10.98 6.89
N LEU A 61 2.76 -11.09 7.38
CA LEU A 61 2.29 -10.31 8.53
C LEU A 61 3.12 -10.45 9.81
N PRO A 62 3.61 -11.67 10.21
CA PRO A 62 4.38 -11.81 11.44
C PRO A 62 5.63 -10.92 11.49
N ARG A 63 6.32 -10.73 10.36
CA ARG A 63 7.55 -9.90 10.30
C ARG A 63 7.29 -8.39 10.22
N LEU A 64 6.05 -7.97 9.91
CA LEU A 64 5.70 -6.56 9.77
C LEU A 64 5.33 -5.91 11.10
N ARG A 65 4.97 -6.71 12.10
CA ARG A 65 4.62 -6.22 13.44
C ARG A 65 5.80 -5.49 14.06
N GLY A 66 5.55 -4.27 14.55
CA GLY A 66 6.58 -3.40 15.12
C GLY A 66 7.36 -2.59 14.08
N ARG A 67 7.15 -2.83 12.78
CA ARG A 67 7.78 -2.07 11.68
C ARG A 67 6.79 -1.24 10.87
N TYR A 68 5.52 -1.67 10.81
CA TYR A 68 4.51 -1.04 9.97
C TYR A 68 3.16 -0.95 10.69
N GLU A 69 2.43 0.13 10.45
CA GLU A 69 1.03 0.31 10.89
C GLU A 69 0.04 -0.07 9.78
N MET A 70 0.48 -0.05 8.52
CA MET A 70 -0.37 -0.31 7.37
C MET A 70 0.24 -1.34 6.41
N ILE A 71 -0.61 -1.97 5.60
CA ILE A 71 -0.18 -2.80 4.46
C ILE A 71 -0.81 -2.33 3.15
N ASN A 72 -0.06 -2.39 2.06
CA ASN A 72 -0.58 -2.19 0.71
C ASN A 72 -0.89 -3.56 0.08
N ILE A 73 -2.18 -3.85 -0.11
CA ILE A 73 -2.67 -5.07 -0.73
C ILE A 73 -2.71 -4.86 -2.25
N LYS A 74 -1.98 -5.68 -3.01
CA LYS A 74 -2.01 -5.72 -4.48
C LYS A 74 -2.27 -7.15 -4.94
N LEU A 75 -3.16 -7.34 -5.91
CA LEU A 75 -3.51 -8.68 -6.40
C LEU A 75 -2.30 -9.41 -7.01
N ASP A 76 -1.40 -8.68 -7.66
CA ASP A 76 -0.17 -9.24 -8.22
C ASP A 76 0.77 -9.82 -7.16
N LYS A 77 0.75 -9.26 -5.94
CA LYS A 77 1.56 -9.76 -4.82
C LYS A 77 0.89 -10.92 -4.09
N THR A 78 -0.44 -10.85 -3.93
CA THR A 78 -1.22 -11.90 -3.24
C THR A 78 -1.44 -13.13 -4.13
N GLY A 79 -1.22 -13.03 -5.43
CA GLY A 79 -1.57 -14.09 -6.38
C GLY A 79 -3.09 -14.19 -6.62
N GLY A 80 -3.83 -13.09 -6.45
CA GLY A 80 -5.25 -13.00 -6.75
C GLY A 80 -6.16 -12.61 -5.58
N LEU A 81 -7.45 -12.44 -5.88
CA LEU A 81 -8.47 -11.90 -4.97
C LEU A 81 -8.69 -12.77 -3.73
N THR A 82 -8.62 -14.09 -3.86
CA THR A 82 -8.85 -15.02 -2.74
C THR A 82 -7.87 -14.80 -1.59
N GLU A 83 -6.57 -14.74 -1.89
CA GLU A 83 -5.56 -14.47 -0.87
C GLU A 83 -5.63 -13.01 -0.41
N ALA A 84 -5.96 -12.07 -1.29
CA ALA A 84 -6.11 -10.66 -0.92
C ALA A 84 -7.22 -10.43 0.12
N LEU A 85 -8.38 -11.08 -0.02
CA LEU A 85 -9.45 -11.02 0.98
C LEU A 85 -9.03 -11.66 2.30
N ALA A 86 -8.32 -12.78 2.24
CA ALA A 86 -7.81 -13.44 3.44
C ALA A 86 -6.76 -12.57 4.16
N LEU A 87 -5.85 -11.94 3.41
CA LEU A 87 -4.88 -10.97 3.90
C LEU A 87 -5.57 -9.77 4.54
N ALA A 88 -6.55 -9.16 3.87
CA ALA A 88 -7.30 -8.02 4.41
C ALA A 88 -7.99 -8.35 5.75
N GLY A 89 -8.56 -9.55 5.88
CA GLY A 89 -9.21 -9.98 7.12
C GLY A 89 -8.22 -10.31 8.25
N GLU A 90 -7.08 -10.92 7.94
CA GLU A 90 -6.05 -11.20 8.95
C GLU A 90 -5.34 -9.92 9.40
N ALA A 91 -4.99 -9.03 8.47
CA ALA A 91 -4.37 -7.74 8.77
C ALA A 91 -5.22 -6.92 9.75
N GLU A 92 -6.54 -6.88 9.55
CA GLU A 92 -7.49 -6.22 10.46
C GLU A 92 -7.53 -6.84 11.85
N ARG A 93 -7.55 -8.18 11.96
CA ARG A 93 -7.47 -8.86 13.26
C ARG A 93 -6.18 -8.54 14.02
N GLN A 94 -5.12 -8.23 13.29
CA GLN A 94 -3.82 -7.86 13.85
C GLN A 94 -3.66 -6.34 14.06
N GLY A 95 -4.66 -5.53 13.71
CA GLY A 95 -4.66 -4.09 13.92
C GLY A 95 -3.93 -3.28 12.83
N PHE A 96 -3.57 -3.89 11.70
CA PHE A 96 -3.02 -3.14 10.57
C PHE A 96 -4.14 -2.40 9.84
N GLU A 97 -3.88 -1.15 9.47
CA GLU A 97 -4.70 -0.49 8.46
C GLU A 97 -4.35 -0.99 7.05
N ARG A 98 -5.25 -0.77 6.09
CA ARG A 98 -5.16 -1.36 4.76
C ARG A 98 -5.19 -0.27 3.70
N MET A 99 -4.24 -0.30 2.80
CA MET A 99 -4.26 0.37 1.51
C MET A 99 -4.52 -0.69 0.44
N LEU A 100 -5.28 -0.31 -0.59
CA LEU A 100 -5.52 -1.13 -1.76
C LEU A 100 -4.80 -0.51 -2.95
N GLY A 101 -3.72 -1.12 -3.39
CA GLY A 101 -2.92 -0.65 -4.51
C GLY A 101 -3.14 -1.48 -5.78
N CYS A 102 -2.55 -1.03 -6.87
CA CYS A 102 -2.46 -1.77 -8.12
C CYS A 102 -1.04 -1.72 -8.71
N MET A 103 -0.82 -2.53 -9.74
CA MET A 103 0.26 -2.32 -10.70
C MET A 103 -0.29 -1.52 -11.89
N LEU A 104 0.61 -1.13 -12.80
CA LEU A 104 0.20 -0.63 -14.11
C LEU A 104 -0.59 -1.74 -14.85
N CYS A 105 -1.89 -1.53 -15.01
CA CYS A 105 -2.83 -2.54 -15.49
C CYS A 105 -4.02 -1.90 -16.22
N THR A 106 -4.82 -2.75 -16.88
CA THR A 106 -6.08 -2.32 -17.52
C THR A 106 -7.23 -2.30 -16.51
N SER A 107 -8.38 -1.74 -16.89
CA SER A 107 -9.60 -1.75 -16.06
C SER A 107 -10.01 -3.13 -15.54
N ARG A 108 -9.61 -4.22 -16.21
CA ARG A 108 -9.86 -5.59 -15.74
C ARG A 108 -9.17 -5.90 -14.42
N GLY A 109 -7.93 -5.42 -14.24
CA GLY A 109 -7.17 -5.61 -13.01
C GLY A 109 -7.83 -4.86 -11.85
N ILE A 110 -8.20 -3.60 -12.08
CA ILE A 110 -8.90 -2.79 -11.08
C ILE A 110 -10.26 -3.39 -10.72
N ALA A 111 -11.05 -3.80 -11.70
CA ALA A 111 -12.35 -4.44 -11.47
C ALA A 111 -12.24 -5.68 -10.57
N ALA A 112 -11.19 -6.49 -10.74
CA ALA A 112 -10.93 -7.65 -9.89
C ALA A 112 -10.58 -7.27 -8.43
N ALA A 113 -10.01 -6.08 -8.20
CA ALA A 113 -9.63 -5.60 -6.88
C ALA A 113 -10.77 -4.87 -6.14
N LEU A 114 -11.79 -4.37 -6.84
CA LEU A 114 -12.91 -3.59 -6.25
C LEU A 114 -13.59 -4.21 -5.03
N PRO A 115 -13.74 -5.56 -4.89
CA PRO A 115 -14.31 -6.14 -3.68
C PRO A 115 -13.56 -5.79 -2.38
N LEU A 116 -12.28 -5.39 -2.47
CA LEU A 116 -11.46 -4.96 -1.33
C LEU A 116 -11.62 -3.47 -1.01
N ALA A 117 -12.16 -2.65 -1.92
CA ALA A 117 -12.18 -1.20 -1.77
C ALA A 117 -12.87 -0.71 -0.48
N PRO A 118 -14.01 -1.29 -0.03
CA PRO A 118 -14.62 -0.90 1.24
C PRO A 118 -13.79 -1.24 2.48
N LEU A 119 -12.77 -2.10 2.37
CA LEU A 119 -11.91 -2.54 3.46
C LEU A 119 -10.65 -1.67 3.61
N ALA A 120 -10.37 -0.80 2.64
CA ALA A 120 -9.17 0.00 2.57
C ALA A 120 -9.42 1.44 3.01
N ARG A 121 -8.47 2.02 3.75
CA ARG A 121 -8.44 3.45 4.08
C ARG A 121 -8.03 4.30 2.87
N PHE A 122 -7.15 3.77 2.04
CA PHE A 122 -6.67 4.40 0.82
C PHE A 122 -6.79 3.43 -0.35
N ALA A 123 -7.19 3.96 -1.52
CA ALA A 123 -7.26 3.21 -2.76
C ALA A 123 -6.38 3.91 -3.80
N ASP A 124 -5.35 3.20 -4.25
CA ASP A 124 -4.46 3.57 -5.35
C ASP A 124 -4.72 2.62 -6.53
N LEU A 125 -5.77 2.95 -7.28
CA LEU A 125 -6.37 2.10 -8.32
C LEU A 125 -6.34 2.78 -9.70
N ASP A 126 -5.43 3.74 -9.90
CA ASP A 126 -5.39 4.59 -11.09
C ASP A 126 -4.55 4.00 -12.24
N GLY A 127 -4.03 2.78 -12.10
CA GLY A 127 -3.23 2.07 -13.11
C GLY A 127 -3.71 2.22 -14.55
N PRO A 128 -5.02 2.12 -14.86
CA PRO A 128 -5.53 2.32 -16.23
C PRO A 128 -5.28 3.72 -16.80
N THR A 129 -5.23 4.75 -15.94
CA THR A 129 -5.03 6.15 -16.36
C THR A 129 -3.61 6.44 -16.83
N TRP A 130 -2.66 5.56 -16.49
CA TRP A 130 -1.28 5.60 -16.97
C TRP A 130 -1.12 4.97 -18.37
N LEU A 131 -2.13 4.26 -18.86
CA LEU A 131 -2.12 3.67 -20.19
C LEU A 131 -2.56 4.70 -21.24
N ALA A 132 -1.90 4.68 -22.40
CA ALA A 132 -2.35 5.51 -23.53
C ALA A 132 -3.75 5.12 -24.01
N VAL A 133 -4.11 3.84 -23.89
CA VAL A 133 -5.42 3.28 -24.21
C VAL A 133 -5.73 2.14 -23.22
N ASP A 134 -7.01 2.00 -22.85
CA ASP A 134 -7.50 0.91 -21.98
C ASP A 134 -8.41 -0.05 -22.79
N VAL A 135 -8.91 -1.10 -22.13
CA VAL A 135 -9.87 -2.05 -22.70
C VAL A 135 -11.25 -1.43 -22.96
N GLU A 136 -12.08 -2.09 -23.78
CA GLU A 136 -13.48 -1.70 -23.97
C GLU A 136 -14.43 -2.82 -23.51
N PRO A 137 -15.42 -2.55 -22.63
CA PRO A 137 -15.61 -1.30 -21.88
C PRO A 137 -14.55 -1.10 -20.77
N ALA A 138 -14.15 0.15 -20.54
CA ALA A 138 -13.27 0.56 -19.45
C ALA A 138 -14.08 1.06 -18.23
N LEU A 139 -13.43 1.06 -17.06
CA LEU A 139 -13.87 1.83 -15.90
C LEU A 139 -13.73 3.33 -16.18
N ARG A 140 -14.58 4.13 -15.54
CA ARG A 140 -14.62 5.57 -15.75
C ARG A 140 -13.84 6.29 -14.65
N PHE A 141 -12.82 7.05 -15.05
CA PHE A 141 -12.01 7.85 -14.15
C PHE A 141 -12.19 9.34 -14.45
N SER A 142 -12.16 10.15 -13.38
CA SER A 142 -11.81 11.58 -13.44
C SER A 142 -10.67 11.83 -12.47
N THR A 143 -10.07 13.03 -12.48
CA THR A 143 -8.97 13.37 -11.57
C THR A 143 -9.30 13.02 -10.11
N GLY A 144 -8.59 12.04 -9.56
CA GLY A 144 -8.74 11.58 -8.18
C GLY A 144 -10.01 10.75 -7.88
N VAL A 145 -10.80 10.33 -8.88
CA VAL A 145 -12.07 9.63 -8.65
C VAL A 145 -12.27 8.50 -9.67
N LEU A 146 -12.63 7.31 -9.17
CA LEU A 146 -13.15 6.18 -9.94
C LEU A 146 -14.69 6.12 -9.78
N HIS A 147 -15.42 6.08 -10.91
CA HIS A 147 -16.88 6.03 -10.96
C HIS A 147 -17.34 4.58 -11.26
N LEU A 148 -18.12 4.00 -10.35
CA LEU A 148 -18.69 2.65 -10.46
C LEU A 148 -20.13 2.65 -10.99
#